data_AF-A0A9W6NLW7-F1
#
_entry.id   AF-A0A9W6NLW7-F1
#
_cell.length_a   1.000
_cell.length_b   1.000
_cell.length_c   1.000
_cell.angle_alpha   90.00
_cell.angle_beta   90.00
_cell.angle_gamma   90.00
#
_symmetry.space_group_name_H-M   'P 1'
#
loop_
_entity.id
_entity.type
_entity.pdbx_description
1 polymer ?
#
loop_
_entity_poly.entity_id
_entity_poly.type
_entity_poly.pdbx_seq_one_letter_code
_entity_poly.pdbx_strand_id
1 'polypeptide(L)'
;MTAPATPVRYPLQLPISDWLFIDATMEHHIRSSVDGTVPSELEDRLDMSAATDPDLAALPKVARLGFSIRRAGWAQIPGWPHDVEGFKTWPAPGQTAPVTLAGAQWSLIVHALHHWADVDEGLADTETAARSRAIAADVSHRLAAQGWSPETR
;
A
#
# COMPACT_ATOMS: atom_id res chain seq x y z
N MET A 1 -30.99 -1.05 -11.74
CA MET A 1 -29.85 -0.73 -10.84
C MET A 1 -28.90 -1.90 -10.89
N THR A 2 -27.78 -1.77 -11.60
CA THR A 2 -26.76 -2.82 -11.68
C THR A 2 -25.91 -2.73 -10.42
N ALA A 3 -25.76 -3.85 -9.69
CA ALA A 3 -24.85 -3.90 -8.54
C ALA A 3 -23.42 -3.54 -9.00
N PRO A 4 -22.64 -2.78 -8.21
CA PRO A 4 -21.24 -2.54 -8.55
C PRO A 4 -20.52 -3.89 -8.65
N ALA A 5 -19.78 -4.10 -9.74
CA ALA A 5 -19.00 -5.31 -9.91
C ALA A 5 -18.01 -5.45 -8.75
N THR A 6 -17.95 -6.63 -8.13
CA THR A 6 -16.97 -6.91 -7.08
C THR A 6 -15.58 -6.66 -7.64
N PRO A 7 -14.77 -5.76 -7.04
CA PRO A 7 -13.45 -5.46 -7.56
C PRO A 7 -12.57 -6.70 -7.52
N VAL A 8 -11.84 -6.95 -8.60
CA VAL A 8 -10.87 -8.05 -8.69
C VAL A 8 -9.81 -7.88 -7.60
N ARG A 9 -9.49 -8.96 -6.90
CA ARG A 9 -8.53 -9.00 -5.80
C ARG A 9 -7.34 -9.87 -6.15
N TYR A 10 -6.16 -9.44 -5.73
CA TYR A 10 -4.89 -10.09 -6.01
C TYR A 10 -4.20 -10.44 -4.70
N PRO A 11 -4.10 -11.73 -4.36
CA PRO A 11 -3.33 -12.18 -3.20
C PRO A 11 -1.83 -12.18 -3.50
N LEU A 12 -1.02 -11.68 -2.58
CA LEU A 12 0.43 -11.80 -2.58
C LEU A 12 0.92 -12.33 -1.24
N GLN A 13 1.72 -13.40 -1.26
CA GLN A 13 2.51 -13.82 -0.10
C GLN A 13 3.70 -12.85 0.08
N LEU A 14 3.75 -12.08 1.16
CA LEU A 14 4.81 -11.08 1.38
C LEU A 14 5.60 -11.41 2.65
N PRO A 15 6.93 -11.15 2.68
CA PRO A 15 7.66 -11.03 3.93
C PRO A 15 7.00 -9.96 4.81
N ILE A 16 6.85 -10.24 6.11
CA ILE A 16 6.27 -9.24 7.02
C ILE A 16 7.14 -7.98 7.07
N SER A 17 8.45 -8.10 6.91
CA SER A 17 9.36 -6.96 6.78
C SER A 17 9.01 -6.02 5.62
N ASP A 18 8.54 -6.58 4.50
CA ASP A 18 8.19 -5.80 3.32
C ASP A 18 6.80 -5.20 3.48
N TRP A 19 5.87 -5.93 4.11
CA TRP A 19 4.59 -5.34 4.50
C TRP A 19 4.78 -4.14 5.45
N LEU A 20 5.63 -4.27 6.47
CA LEU A 20 5.90 -3.16 7.41
C LEU A 20 6.50 -1.95 6.70
N PHE A 21 7.39 -2.19 5.73
CA PHE A 21 7.94 -1.14 4.90
C PHE A 21 6.86 -0.46 4.04
N ILE A 22 5.96 -1.26 3.43
CA ILE A 22 4.81 -0.76 2.69
C ILE A 22 3.88 0.05 3.60
N ASP A 23 3.56 -0.45 4.81
CA ASP A 23 2.68 0.23 5.76
C ASP A 23 3.24 1.60 6.16
N ALA A 24 4.55 1.67 6.47
CA ALA A 24 5.23 2.93 6.78
C ALA A 24 5.24 3.89 5.59
N THR A 25 5.50 3.38 4.38
CA THR A 25 5.44 4.17 3.13
C THR A 25 4.04 4.74 2.92
N MET A 26 3.01 3.92 3.14
CA MET A 26 1.61 4.33 3.00
C MET A 26 1.21 5.33 4.08
N GLU A 27 1.69 5.19 5.32
CA GLU A 27 1.49 6.21 6.36
C GLU A 27 2.05 7.57 5.94
N HIS A 28 3.28 7.59 5.43
CA HIS A 28 3.89 8.82 4.95
C HIS A 28 3.12 9.41 3.76
N HIS A 29 2.70 8.56 2.83
CA HIS A 29 1.93 8.99 1.66
C HIS A 29 0.54 9.54 2.04
N ILE A 30 -0.15 8.93 3.02
CA ILE A 30 -1.41 9.43 3.57
C ILE A 30 -1.21 10.81 4.18
N ARG A 31 -0.18 10.97 5.03
CA ARG A 31 0.11 12.25 5.68
C ARG A 31 0.43 13.34 4.65
N SER A 32 1.29 13.04 3.67
CA SER A 32 1.60 13.95 2.56
C SER A 32 0.34 14.34 1.76
N SER A 33 -0.60 13.40 1.56
CA SER A 33 -1.86 13.70 0.88
C SER A 33 -2.74 14.66 1.69
N VAL A 34 -2.82 14.45 3.00
CA VAL A 34 -3.58 15.31 3.92
C VAL A 34 -2.98 16.71 4.02
N ASP A 35 -1.65 16.81 4.00
CA ASP A 35 -0.91 18.06 4.05
C ASP A 35 -0.90 18.80 2.69
N GLY A 36 -1.44 18.18 1.62
CA GLY A 36 -1.55 18.77 0.28
C GLY A 36 -0.27 18.73 -0.55
N THR A 37 0.69 17.88 -0.18
CA THR A 37 2.01 17.78 -0.82
C THR A 37 2.11 16.66 -1.86
N VAL A 38 1.04 15.91 -2.11
CA VAL A 38 0.97 14.89 -3.19
C VAL A 38 0.47 15.52 -4.50
N PRO A 39 1.05 15.16 -5.67
CA PRO A 39 0.57 15.66 -6.97
C PRO A 39 -0.88 15.27 -7.25
N SER A 40 -1.71 16.26 -7.61
CA SER A 40 -3.16 16.11 -7.82
C SER A 40 -3.54 15.14 -8.96
N GLU A 41 -2.61 14.81 -9.86
CA GLU A 41 -2.83 13.85 -10.96
C GLU A 41 -3.22 12.43 -10.50
N LEU A 42 -2.88 12.06 -9.26
CA LEU A 42 -3.25 10.77 -8.67
C LEU A 42 -4.73 10.74 -8.19
N GLU A 43 -5.31 11.89 -7.87
CA GLU A 43 -6.67 11.99 -7.31
C GLU A 43 -7.77 11.76 -8.35
N ASP A 44 -7.46 12.05 -9.62
CA ASP A 44 -8.38 11.89 -10.75
C ASP A 44 -8.38 10.47 -11.31
N ARG A 45 -7.30 9.69 -11.07
CA ARG A 45 -7.11 8.35 -11.65
C ARG A 45 -7.64 7.19 -10.79
N LEU A 46 -8.11 7.46 -9.58
CA LEU A 46 -8.59 6.42 -8.66
C LEU A 46 -10.12 6.33 -8.64
N ASP A 47 -10.68 5.28 -9.26
CA ASP A 47 -12.10 4.91 -9.12
C ASP A 47 -12.31 4.11 -7.82
N MET A 48 -13.08 4.68 -6.89
CA MET A 48 -13.17 4.22 -5.49
C MET A 48 -14.61 4.03 -5.03
N SER A 49 -15.21 2.89 -5.39
CA SER A 49 -16.55 2.51 -4.91
C SER A 49 -16.57 1.76 -3.56
N ALA A 50 -15.45 1.70 -2.83
CA ALA A 50 -15.28 0.79 -1.68
C ALA A 50 -15.18 1.42 -0.28
N ALA A 51 -15.24 2.75 -0.12
CA ALA A 51 -14.99 3.40 1.18
C ALA A 51 -16.25 4.04 1.79
N THR A 52 -16.99 3.29 2.59
CA THR A 52 -18.14 3.72 3.42
C THR A 52 -17.71 3.97 4.87
N ASP A 53 -16.70 4.82 5.08
CA ASP A 53 -16.31 5.29 6.42
C ASP A 53 -16.60 6.80 6.51
N PRO A 54 -17.62 7.23 7.28
CA PRO A 54 -18.07 8.62 7.33
C PRO A 54 -17.01 9.56 7.92
N ASP A 55 -16.16 9.07 8.83
CA ASP A 55 -15.10 9.88 9.45
C ASP A 55 -13.93 10.14 8.49
N LEU A 56 -13.75 9.27 7.49
CA LEU A 56 -12.75 9.44 6.44
C LEU A 56 -13.29 10.20 5.21
N ALA A 57 -14.60 10.48 5.15
CA ALA A 57 -15.22 11.07 3.96
C ALA A 57 -14.71 12.48 3.63
N ALA A 58 -14.20 13.21 4.64
CA ALA A 58 -13.61 14.53 4.48
C ALA A 58 -12.14 14.51 4.00
N LEU A 59 -11.49 13.34 3.97
CA LEU A 59 -10.10 13.22 3.56
C LEU A 59 -9.94 13.15 2.03
N PRO A 60 -8.77 13.56 1.50
CA PRO A 60 -8.41 13.31 0.10
C PRO A 60 -8.61 11.84 -0.29
N LYS A 61 -8.99 11.60 -1.54
CA LYS A 61 -9.28 10.23 -2.04
C LYS A 61 -8.10 9.28 -1.83
N VAL A 62 -6.89 9.77 -2.07
CA VAL A 62 -5.64 9.02 -1.87
C VAL A 62 -5.47 8.62 -0.40
N ALA A 63 -5.72 9.52 0.54
CA ALA A 63 -5.65 9.22 1.97
C ALA A 63 -6.67 8.15 2.37
N ARG A 64 -7.91 8.23 1.87
CA ARG A 64 -8.95 7.21 2.12
C ARG A 64 -8.53 5.83 1.60
N LEU A 65 -8.02 5.76 0.37
CA LEU A 65 -7.51 4.52 -0.21
C LEU A 65 -6.31 3.99 0.59
N GLY A 66 -5.39 4.86 1.00
CA GLY A 66 -4.26 4.54 1.87
C GLY A 66 -4.70 3.92 3.20
N PHE A 67 -5.65 4.52 3.90
CA PHE A 67 -6.20 3.94 5.13
C PHE A 67 -6.84 2.56 4.88
N SER A 68 -7.53 2.38 3.76
CA SER A 68 -8.12 1.09 3.41
C SER A 68 -7.07 0.00 3.19
N ILE A 69 -5.90 0.35 2.61
CA ILE A 69 -4.77 -0.56 2.42
C ILE A 69 -4.24 -1.02 3.77
N ARG A 70 -3.90 -0.06 4.64
CA ARG A 70 -3.33 -0.35 5.97
C ARG A 70 -4.27 -1.23 6.77
N ARG A 71 -5.56 -0.86 6.85
CA ARG A 71 -6.59 -1.64 7.55
C ARG A 71 -6.70 -3.06 7.01
N ALA A 72 -6.73 -3.22 5.69
CA ALA A 72 -6.86 -4.53 5.05
C ALA A 72 -5.63 -5.42 5.27
N GLY A 73 -4.41 -4.88 5.20
CA GLY A 73 -3.22 -5.69 5.42
C GLY A 73 -3.01 -6.08 6.87
N TRP A 74 -3.20 -5.16 7.83
CA TRP A 74 -3.14 -5.50 9.26
C TRP A 74 -4.18 -6.53 9.68
N ALA A 75 -5.38 -6.51 9.09
CA ALA A 75 -6.41 -7.52 9.32
C ALA A 75 -6.01 -8.93 8.84
N GLN A 76 -5.01 -9.05 7.97
CA GLN A 76 -4.56 -10.32 7.36
C GLN A 76 -3.25 -10.85 7.95
N ILE A 77 -2.60 -10.10 8.86
CA ILE A 77 -1.31 -10.49 9.44
C ILE A 77 -1.54 -11.22 10.77
N PRO A 78 -1.32 -12.54 10.80
CA PRO A 78 -1.53 -13.32 12.01
C PRO A 78 -0.40 -13.07 13.02
N GLY A 79 -0.76 -13.10 14.30
CA GLY A 79 0.21 -13.17 15.38
C GLY A 79 1.09 -11.93 15.53
N TRP A 80 0.59 -10.75 15.15
CA TRP A 80 1.24 -9.51 15.56
C TRP A 80 1.08 -9.31 17.08
N PRO A 81 2.15 -8.91 17.80
CA PRO A 81 2.13 -8.81 19.26
C PRO A 81 1.11 -7.82 19.81
N HIS A 82 0.58 -8.10 21.00
CA HIS A 82 -0.28 -7.17 21.75
C HIS A 82 0.47 -6.42 22.86
N ASP A 83 1.77 -6.69 23.02
CA ASP A 83 2.63 -6.06 24.02
C ASP A 83 4.01 -5.72 23.45
N VAL A 84 4.71 -4.84 24.15
CA VAL A 84 6.03 -4.31 23.76
C VAL A 84 7.09 -5.42 23.70
N GLU A 85 7.00 -6.44 24.55
CA GLU A 85 8.00 -7.52 24.58
C GLU A 85 7.91 -8.38 23.31
N GLY A 86 6.71 -8.72 22.86
CA GLY A 86 6.53 -9.47 21.63
C GLY A 86 7.01 -8.71 20.39
N PHE A 87 6.98 -7.37 20.38
CA PHE A 87 7.53 -6.59 19.27
C PHE A 87 9.06 -6.66 19.14
N LYS A 88 9.79 -7.06 20.18
CA LYS A 88 11.26 -7.15 20.12
C LYS A 88 11.75 -8.28 19.21
N THR A 89 10.96 -9.33 19.07
CA THR A 89 11.29 -10.53 18.30
C THR A 89 10.39 -10.70 17.08
N TRP A 90 9.47 -9.77 16.88
CA TRP A 90 8.55 -9.75 15.76
C TRP A 90 8.98 -8.70 14.71
N PRO A 91 8.88 -9.01 13.41
CA PRO A 91 8.48 -10.31 12.85
C PRO A 91 9.56 -11.38 13.04
N ALA A 92 9.16 -12.64 13.11
CA ALA A 92 10.12 -13.73 13.10
C ALA A 92 10.91 -13.74 11.77
N PRO A 93 12.20 -14.10 11.75
CA PRO A 93 12.98 -14.16 10.51
C PRO A 93 12.30 -15.04 9.45
N GLY A 94 12.12 -14.49 8.24
CA GLY A 94 11.44 -15.19 7.15
C GLY A 94 9.93 -15.36 7.30
N GLN A 95 9.31 -14.76 8.33
CA GLN A 95 7.86 -14.76 8.47
C GLN A 95 7.21 -14.08 7.27
N THR A 96 6.20 -14.73 6.71
CA THR A 96 5.42 -14.22 5.59
C THR A 96 3.93 -14.25 5.91
N ALA A 97 3.15 -13.38 5.28
CA ALA A 97 1.69 -13.43 5.33
C ALA A 97 1.07 -13.25 3.94
N PRO A 98 -0.09 -13.86 3.68
CA PRO A 98 -0.89 -13.53 2.52
C PRO A 98 -1.54 -12.16 2.72
N VAL A 99 -1.32 -11.25 1.78
CA VAL A 99 -1.97 -9.95 1.72
C VAL A 99 -2.81 -9.91 0.45
N THR A 100 -4.12 -9.81 0.60
CA THR A 100 -5.07 -9.71 -0.51
C THR A 100 -5.64 -8.30 -0.57
N LEU A 101 -5.37 -7.61 -1.68
CA LEU A 101 -5.86 -6.25 -1.94
C LEU A 101 -6.49 -6.15 -3.34
N ALA A 102 -7.29 -5.11 -3.56
CA ALA A 102 -7.85 -4.78 -4.87
C ALA A 102 -6.78 -4.18 -5.82
N GLY A 103 -7.04 -4.20 -7.13
CA GLY A 103 -6.12 -3.64 -8.13
C GLY A 103 -5.76 -2.16 -7.89
N ALA A 104 -6.73 -1.31 -7.51
CA ALA A 104 -6.48 0.09 -7.19
C ALA A 104 -5.60 0.26 -5.93
N GLN A 105 -5.77 -0.60 -4.93
CA GLN A 105 -4.96 -0.61 -3.72
C GLN A 105 -3.50 -0.96 -4.03
N TRP A 106 -3.28 -2.00 -4.85
CA TRP A 106 -1.93 -2.34 -5.31
C TRP A 106 -1.31 -1.26 -6.18
N SER A 107 -2.09 -0.62 -7.04
CA SER A 107 -1.62 0.50 -7.88
C SER A 107 -1.12 1.66 -7.02
N LEU A 108 -1.85 2.00 -5.95
CA LEU A 108 -1.42 3.05 -5.03
C LEU A 108 -0.13 2.66 -4.28
N ILE A 109 0.01 1.41 -3.83
CA ILE A 109 1.24 0.94 -3.17
C ILE A 109 2.44 1.08 -4.10
N VAL A 110 2.34 0.57 -5.34
CA VAL A 110 3.43 0.63 -6.31
C VAL A 110 3.78 2.09 -6.64
N HIS A 111 2.78 2.94 -6.83
CA HIS A 111 2.99 4.37 -7.06
C HIS A 111 3.70 5.04 -5.88
N ALA A 112 3.24 4.82 -4.65
CA ALA A 112 3.83 5.41 -3.45
C ALA A 112 5.29 4.96 -3.24
N LEU A 113 5.59 3.67 -3.45
CA LEU A 113 6.96 3.16 -3.37
C LEU A 113 7.88 3.82 -4.39
N HIS A 114 7.44 3.99 -5.64
CA HIS A 114 8.24 4.70 -6.65
C HIS A 114 8.43 6.17 -6.30
N HIS A 115 7.36 6.86 -5.92
CA HIS A 115 7.41 8.27 -5.54
C HIS A 115 8.39 8.51 -4.38
N TRP A 116 8.27 7.74 -3.30
CA TRP A 116 9.15 7.90 -2.14
C TRP A 116 10.58 7.46 -2.42
N ALA A 117 10.80 6.47 -3.31
CA ALA A 117 12.15 6.16 -3.76
C ALA A 117 12.84 7.35 -4.44
N ASP A 118 12.11 8.11 -5.26
CA ASP A 118 12.65 9.29 -5.93
C ASP A 118 12.91 10.43 -4.94
N VAL A 119 12.07 10.57 -3.91
CA VAL A 119 12.29 11.52 -2.81
C VAL A 119 13.53 11.15 -1.99
N ASP A 120 13.65 9.88 -1.58
CA ASP A 120 14.78 9.37 -0.78
C ASP A 120 16.11 9.51 -1.54
N GLU A 121 16.10 9.22 -2.85
CA GLU A 121 17.27 9.43 -3.71
C GLU A 121 17.66 10.92 -3.78
N GLY A 122 16.70 11.83 -3.86
CA GLY A 122 16.93 13.27 -3.77
C GLY A 122 17.50 13.72 -2.42
N LEU A 123 17.25 12.96 -1.34
CA LEU A 123 17.79 13.16 0.00
C LEU A 123 19.10 12.39 0.26
N ALA A 124 19.67 11.76 -0.78
CA ALA A 124 20.85 10.90 -0.72
C ALA A 124 20.70 9.64 0.16
N ASP A 125 19.47 9.23 0.49
CA ASP A 125 19.17 7.93 1.08
C ASP A 125 18.98 6.87 -0.01
N THR A 126 20.10 6.49 -0.63
CA THR A 126 20.10 5.54 -1.76
C THR A 126 19.69 4.13 -1.35
N GLU A 127 19.87 3.76 -0.08
CA GLU A 127 19.53 2.42 0.42
C GLU A 127 18.01 2.26 0.52
N THR A 128 17.34 3.23 1.16
CA THR A 128 15.87 3.22 1.26
C THR A 128 15.23 3.34 -0.13
N ALA A 129 15.78 4.20 -1.00
CA ALA A 129 15.31 4.30 -2.38
C ALA A 129 15.41 2.98 -3.16
N ALA A 130 16.56 2.29 -3.05
CA ALA A 130 16.75 0.99 -3.69
C ALA A 130 15.79 -0.07 -3.14
N ARG A 131 15.56 -0.08 -1.83
CA ARG A 131 14.61 -1.01 -1.18
C ARG A 131 13.17 -0.76 -1.67
N SER A 132 12.73 0.49 -1.71
CA SER A 132 11.41 0.87 -2.23
C SER A 132 11.20 0.38 -3.67
N ARG A 133 12.19 0.60 -4.54
CA ARG A 133 12.16 0.15 -5.95
C ARG A 133 12.14 -1.37 -6.06
N ALA A 134 12.93 -2.08 -5.25
CA ALA A 134 12.97 -3.54 -5.25
C ALA A 134 11.61 -4.14 -4.86
N ILE A 135 10.97 -3.62 -3.81
CA ILE A 135 9.64 -4.06 -3.37
C ILE A 135 8.59 -3.76 -4.47
N ALA A 136 8.61 -2.55 -5.04
CA ALA A 136 7.70 -2.18 -6.12
C ALA A 136 7.83 -3.10 -7.35
N ALA A 137 9.06 -3.48 -7.71
CA ALA A 137 9.34 -4.39 -8.81
C ALA A 137 8.83 -5.82 -8.54
N ASP A 138 9.09 -6.38 -7.35
CA ASP A 138 8.59 -7.72 -6.98
C ASP A 138 7.06 -7.76 -6.98
N VAL A 139 6.41 -6.79 -6.33
CA VAL A 139 4.95 -6.67 -6.28
C VAL A 139 4.38 -6.59 -7.70
N SER A 140 4.90 -5.69 -8.54
CA SER A 140 4.43 -5.52 -9.90
C SER A 140 4.60 -6.79 -10.75
N HIS A 141 5.76 -7.45 -10.65
CA HIS A 141 6.03 -8.69 -11.36
C HIS A 141 5.02 -9.80 -11.01
N ARG A 142 4.75 -9.96 -9.70
CA ARG A 142 3.86 -11.00 -9.21
C ARG A 142 2.39 -10.71 -9.46
N LEU A 143 2.00 -9.43 -9.48
CA LEU A 143 0.66 -9.02 -9.90
C LEU A 143 0.45 -9.27 -11.40
N ALA A 144 1.45 -8.95 -12.23
CA ALA A 144 1.38 -9.20 -13.67
C ALA A 144 1.19 -10.69 -13.99
N ALA A 145 1.85 -11.58 -13.23
CA ALA A 145 1.65 -13.03 -13.33
C ALA A 145 0.20 -13.49 -13.02
N GLN A 146 -0.59 -12.66 -12.35
CA GLN A 146 -2.00 -12.89 -12.04
C GLN A 146 -2.94 -12.16 -13.03
N GLY A 147 -2.40 -11.58 -14.11
CA GLY A 147 -3.17 -10.82 -15.09
C GLY A 147 -3.57 -9.42 -14.63
N TRP A 148 -2.96 -8.91 -13.56
CA TRP A 148 -3.07 -7.49 -13.23
C TRP A 148 -2.33 -6.65 -14.28
N SER A 149 -2.93 -5.52 -14.64
CA SER A 149 -2.25 -4.46 -15.37
C SER A 149 -2.45 -3.16 -14.60
N PRO A 150 -1.40 -2.34 -14.42
CA PRO A 150 -1.58 -1.01 -13.86
C PRO A 150 -2.48 -0.24 -14.83
N GLU A 151 -3.66 0.18 -14.36
CA GLU A 151 -4.61 0.89 -15.21
C GLU A 151 -3.95 2.14 -15.80
N THR A 152 -3.62 2.07 -17.09
CA THR A 152 -3.42 3.24 -17.94
C THR A 152 -4.82 3.64 -18.40
N ARG A 153 -5.51 4.40 -17.56
CA ARG A 153 -6.71 5.13 -17.95
C ARG A 153 -6.53 6.59 -17.59
#